data_AF-A0A846NKC0-F1
#
_entry.id   AF-A0A846NKC0-F1
#
_cell.length_a   1.000
_cell.length_b   1.000
_cell.length_c   1.000
_cell.angle_alpha   90.00
_cell.angle_beta   90.00
_cell.angle_gamma   90.00
#
_symmetry.space_group_name_H-M   'P 1'
#
loop_
_entity.id
_entity.type
_entity.pdbx_description
1 polymer ?
#
loop_
_entity_poly.entity_id
_entity_poly.type
_entity_poly.pdbx_seq_one_letter_code
_entity_poly.pdbx_strand_id
1 'polypeptide(L)'
;SKDKRMFWHIDHFTANSQIEIKVAISAFTDEVSECTLTLQLINALNAKLALRGFGSSDCRCEGHLIYVTPVGLGSDIKDLIDRVYATFSELGLQPTFHEKTK
;
A
#
# COMPACT_ATOMS: atom_id res chain seq x y z
N SER A 1 20.18 -3.79 -18.72
CA SER A 1 19.09 -2.92 -19.19
C SER A 1 19.31 -1.55 -18.57
N LYS A 2 19.32 -0.48 -19.37
CA LYS A 2 19.84 0.84 -18.98
C LYS A 2 18.85 1.58 -18.08
N ASP A 3 19.32 1.97 -16.90
CA ASP A 3 18.76 2.90 -15.91
C ASP A 3 17.35 3.44 -16.20
N LYS A 4 16.32 2.70 -15.76
CA LYS A 4 15.04 3.34 -15.50
C LYS A 4 15.28 4.33 -14.37
N ARG A 5 15.15 5.63 -14.65
CA ARG A 5 14.98 6.62 -13.58
C ARG A 5 13.78 6.18 -12.75
N MET A 6 14.00 5.91 -11.48
CA MET A 6 12.93 5.65 -10.52
C MET A 6 12.15 6.95 -10.39
N PHE A 7 11.00 7.02 -11.06
CA PHE A 7 10.16 8.22 -11.04
C PHE A 7 9.04 8.06 -10.02
N TRP A 8 8.49 6.85 -9.90
CA TRP A 8 7.47 6.52 -8.93
C TRP A 8 8.10 5.83 -7.73
N HIS A 9 7.59 6.10 -6.53
CA HIS A 9 8.04 5.42 -5.31
C HIS A 9 7.97 3.88 -5.46
N ILE A 10 6.95 3.36 -6.14
CA ILE A 10 6.78 1.91 -6.40
C ILE A 10 7.83 1.32 -7.38
N ASP A 11 8.54 2.13 -8.16
CA ASP A 11 9.60 1.65 -9.06
C ASP A 11 10.74 0.98 -8.28
N HIS A 12 11.02 1.47 -7.06
CA HIS A 12 11.99 0.86 -6.14
C HIS A 12 11.64 -0.61 -5.79
N PHE A 13 10.35 -0.95 -5.82
CA PHE A 13 9.87 -2.31 -5.54
C PHE A 13 9.78 -3.14 -6.82
N THR A 14 9.15 -2.59 -7.86
CA THR A 14 8.85 -3.33 -9.09
C THR A 14 10.09 -3.68 -9.92
N ALA A 15 11.19 -2.94 -9.77
CA ALA A 15 12.45 -3.22 -10.45
C ALA A 15 13.30 -4.31 -9.76
N ASN A 16 12.99 -4.67 -8.51
CA ASN A 16 13.75 -5.67 -7.76
C ASN A 16 13.16 -7.07 -7.97
N SER A 17 13.95 -7.98 -8.56
CA SER A 17 13.54 -9.37 -8.83
C SER A 17 13.30 -10.22 -7.57
N GLN A 18 13.78 -9.78 -6.41
CA GLN A 18 13.54 -10.46 -5.12
C GLN A 18 12.18 -10.11 -4.50
N ILE A 19 11.44 -9.17 -5.10
CA ILE A 19 10.16 -8.68 -4.58
C ILE A 19 9.03 -9.28 -5.40
N GLU A 20 8.13 -9.98 -4.70
CA GLU A 20 6.92 -10.53 -5.31
C GLU A 20 5.71 -9.63 -4.99
N ILE A 21 5.13 -9.04 -6.03
CA ILE A 21 3.90 -8.25 -5.91
C ILE A 21 2.73 -9.22 -6.04
N LYS A 22 1.93 -9.33 -4.97
CA LYS A 22 0.76 -10.21 -4.94
C LYS A 22 -0.46 -9.58 -5.61
N VAL A 23 -0.73 -8.31 -5.32
CA VAL A 23 -1.90 -7.58 -5.83
C VAL A 23 -1.63 -6.09 -5.83
N ALA A 24 -2.33 -5.34 -6.69
CA ALA A 24 -2.49 -3.91 -6.56
C ALA A 24 -3.97 -3.55 -6.38
N ILE A 25 -4.25 -2.66 -5.44
CA ILE A 25 -5.59 -2.15 -5.13
C ILE A 25 -5.55 -0.64 -5.33
N SER A 26 -6.47 -0.10 -6.13
CA SER A 26 -6.52 1.34 -6.45
C SER A 26 -7.94 1.87 -6.39
N ALA A 27 -8.10 3.15 -6.07
CA ALA A 27 -9.37 3.87 -6.21
C ALA A 27 -9.12 5.28 -6.72
N PHE A 28 -10.09 5.84 -7.45
CA PHE A 28 -10.09 7.26 -7.83
C PHE A 28 -10.88 8.08 -6.80
N THR A 29 -10.32 9.20 -6.36
CA THR A 29 -10.92 10.09 -5.38
C THR A 29 -10.23 11.45 -5.39
N ASP A 30 -10.98 12.50 -5.09
CA ASP A 30 -10.46 13.85 -4.80
C ASP A 30 -10.57 14.19 -3.29
N GLU A 31 -11.22 13.32 -2.50
CA GLU A 31 -11.59 13.59 -1.11
C GLU A 31 -10.69 12.87 -0.10
N VAL A 32 -10.26 11.65 -0.41
CA VAL A 32 -9.46 10.83 0.50
C VAL A 32 -7.99 10.90 0.11
N SER A 33 -7.20 11.57 0.96
CA SER A 33 -5.75 11.62 0.78
C SER A 33 -5.06 10.28 1.05
N GLU A 34 -3.91 10.06 0.43
CA GLU A 34 -3.01 8.93 0.72
C GLU A 34 -2.63 8.87 2.21
N CYS A 35 -2.45 10.03 2.85
CA CYS A 35 -2.17 10.13 4.28
C CYS A 35 -3.30 9.53 5.13
N THR A 36 -4.55 9.89 4.82
CA THR A 36 -5.74 9.37 5.52
C THR A 36 -5.84 7.85 5.35
N LEU A 37 -5.68 7.37 4.11
CA LEU A 37 -5.72 5.94 3.82
C LEU A 37 -4.62 5.17 4.56
N THR A 38 -3.38 5.66 4.52
CA THR A 38 -2.24 5.04 5.22
C THR A 38 -2.51 4.94 6.71
N LEU A 39 -3.01 6.02 7.34
CA LEU A 39 -3.32 6.03 8.76
C LEU A 39 -4.41 5.01 9.12
N GLN A 40 -5.47 4.90 8.32
CA GLN A 40 -6.51 3.90 8.56
C GLN A 40 -5.99 2.48 8.40
N LEU A 41 -5.16 2.22 7.38
CA LEU A 41 -4.54 0.90 7.19
C LEU A 41 -3.61 0.52 8.34
N ILE A 42 -2.84 1.47 8.90
CA ILE A 42 -2.02 1.24 10.08
C ILE A 42 -2.88 0.74 11.25
N ASN A 43 -4.00 1.42 11.51
CA ASN A 43 -4.90 1.07 12.60
C ASN A 43 -5.60 -0.27 12.36
N ALA A 44 -6.19 -0.46 11.17
CA ALA A 44 -6.97 -1.65 10.81
C ALA A 44 -6.13 -2.93 10.77
N LEU A 45 -4.85 -2.81 10.40
CA LEU A 45 -3.94 -3.95 10.24
C LEU A 45 -2.96 -4.12 11.41
N ASN A 46 -3.02 -3.26 12.42
CA ASN A 46 -1.99 -3.16 13.47
C ASN A 46 -0.57 -3.09 12.86
N ALA A 47 -0.44 -2.32 11.78
CA ALA A 47 0.80 -2.21 11.02
C ALA A 47 1.74 -1.18 11.65
N LYS A 48 2.96 -1.11 11.13
CA LYS A 48 3.94 -0.08 11.51
C LYS A 48 4.43 0.62 10.25
N LEU A 49 4.92 1.84 10.40
CA LEU A 49 5.64 2.49 9.33
C LEU A 49 6.92 1.71 9.00
N ALA A 50 7.07 1.31 7.74
CA ALA A 50 8.22 0.51 7.30
C ALA A 50 9.46 1.39 7.10
N LEU A 51 9.28 2.57 6.51
CA LEU A 51 10.36 3.50 6.21
C LEU A 51 9.87 4.94 6.30
N ARG A 52 10.51 5.72 7.16
CA ARG A 52 10.20 7.14 7.32
C ARG A 52 10.56 7.93 6.07
N GLY A 53 9.65 8.80 5.64
CA GLY A 53 9.79 9.68 4.48
C GLY A 53 9.48 9.01 3.13
N PHE A 54 9.15 7.72 3.10
CA PHE A 54 8.86 7.04 1.84
C PHE A 54 7.45 7.42 1.36
N GLY A 55 7.34 7.86 0.11
CA GLY A 55 6.04 8.22 -0.48
C GLY A 55 5.49 9.59 -0.05
N SER A 56 6.20 10.33 0.83
CA SER A 56 5.71 11.57 1.44
C SER A 56 6.41 12.83 0.91
N SER A 57 6.77 12.85 -0.38
CA SER A 57 7.53 13.98 -0.97
C SER A 57 6.70 15.26 -1.09
N ASP A 58 5.38 15.13 -1.15
CA ASP A 58 4.39 16.20 -1.32
C ASP A 58 3.55 16.45 -0.05
N CYS A 59 3.83 15.74 1.05
CA CYS A 59 3.14 15.90 2.33
C CYS A 59 4.13 15.95 3.51
N ARG A 60 3.63 16.19 4.72
CA ARG A 60 4.45 16.27 5.96
C ARG A 60 4.28 15.07 6.89
N CYS A 61 3.70 13.98 6.40
CA CYS A 61 3.47 12.78 7.21
C CYS A 61 4.78 12.01 7.44
N GLU A 62 4.74 10.97 8.26
CA GLU A 62 5.92 10.16 8.53
C GLU A 62 6.30 9.24 7.36
N GLY A 63 5.37 8.94 6.45
CA GLY A 63 5.55 8.11 5.26
C GLY A 63 4.29 7.32 4.93
N HIS A 64 4.26 6.71 3.74
CA HIS A 64 3.13 5.93 3.24
C HIS A 64 3.42 4.43 3.06
N LEU A 65 4.66 4.00 3.30
CA LEU A 65 5.01 2.59 3.27
C LEU A 65 4.82 1.96 4.66
N ILE A 66 3.96 0.96 4.74
CA ILE A 66 3.65 0.24 5.97
C ILE A 66 4.13 -1.20 5.92
N TYR A 67 4.50 -1.73 7.08
CA TYR A 67 4.88 -3.11 7.31
C TYR A 67 3.88 -3.77 8.24
N VAL A 68 3.35 -4.90 7.79
CA VAL A 68 2.33 -5.66 8.49
C VAL A 68 2.98 -6.91 9.08
N THR A 69 2.91 -7.06 10.40
CA THR A 69 3.40 -8.28 11.06
C THR A 69 2.36 -9.39 10.97
N PRO A 70 2.75 -10.67 10.79
CA PRO A 70 1.81 -11.80 10.82
C PRO A 70 1.05 -11.97 12.14
N VAL A 71 1.52 -11.35 13.23
CA VAL A 71 0.91 -11.46 14.55
C VAL A 71 -0.41 -10.68 14.59
N GLY A 72 -1.54 -11.37 14.67
CA GLY A 72 -2.88 -10.77 14.84
C GLY A 72 -3.67 -10.52 13.54
N LEU A 73 -3.07 -10.81 12.39
CA LEU A 73 -3.81 -11.06 11.16
C LEU A 73 -3.99 -12.56 10.98
N GLY A 74 -5.10 -12.99 10.38
CA GLY A 74 -5.25 -14.38 9.98
C GLY A 74 -4.04 -14.80 9.16
N SER A 75 -3.67 -16.08 9.23
CA SER A 75 -2.44 -16.60 8.63
C SER A 75 -2.42 -16.56 7.09
N ASP A 76 -3.49 -16.07 6.45
CA ASP A 76 -3.65 -16.05 5.00
C ASP A 76 -3.49 -14.62 4.43
N ILE A 77 -2.78 -14.53 3.30
CA ILE A 77 -2.67 -13.30 2.51
C ILE A 77 -4.05 -12.80 2.05
N LYS A 78 -5.01 -13.71 1.87
CA LYS A 78 -6.39 -13.34 1.53
C LYS A 78 -7.03 -12.48 2.61
N ASP A 79 -6.82 -12.81 3.88
CA ASP A 79 -7.38 -12.03 5.00
C ASP A 79 -6.81 -10.61 5.04
N LEU A 80 -5.52 -10.47 4.73
CA LEU A 80 -4.88 -9.16 4.59
C LEU A 80 -5.51 -8.37 3.43
N ILE A 81 -5.68 -9.01 2.27
CA ILE A 81 -6.28 -8.37 1.09
C ILE A 81 -7.71 -7.91 1.38
N ASP A 82 -8.52 -8.77 1.99
CA ASP A 82 -9.92 -8.47 2.35
C ASP A 82 -10.00 -7.28 3.32
N ARG A 83 -9.07 -7.18 4.28
CA ARG A 83 -8.99 -6.05 5.21
C ARG A 83 -8.56 -4.75 4.53
N VAL A 84 -7.57 -4.80 3.64
CA VAL A 84 -7.19 -3.61 2.85
C VAL A 84 -8.39 -3.14 2.03
N TYR A 85 -9.10 -4.05 1.37
CA TYR A 85 -10.30 -3.71 0.60
C TYR A 85 -11.38 -3.06 1.48
N ALA A 86 -11.68 -3.66 2.64
CA ALA A 86 -12.64 -3.12 3.59
C ALA A 86 -12.27 -1.68 4.03
N THR A 87 -11.01 -1.42 4.35
CA THR A 87 -10.54 -0.08 4.73
C THR A 87 -10.74 0.96 3.61
N PHE A 88 -10.53 0.59 2.35
CA PHE A 88 -10.86 1.48 1.22
C PHE A 88 -12.37 1.77 1.20
N SER A 89 -13.21 0.74 1.28
CA SER A 89 -14.67 0.89 1.25
C SER A 89 -15.23 1.70 2.43
N GLU A 90 -14.67 1.53 3.64
CA GLU A 90 -15.03 2.30 4.84
C GLU A 90 -14.71 3.79 4.69
N LEU A 91 -13.70 4.13 3.89
CA LEU A 91 -13.37 5.49 3.49
C LEU A 91 -14.24 6.02 2.33
N GLY A 92 -15.26 5.27 1.90
CA GLY A 92 -16.13 5.64 0.78
C GLY A 92 -15.48 5.43 -0.60
N LEU A 93 -14.31 4.81 -0.67
CA LEU A 93 -13.64 4.53 -1.93
C LEU A 93 -14.26 3.34 -2.65
N GLN A 94 -14.10 3.33 -3.97
CA GLN A 94 -14.46 2.20 -4.84
C GLN A 94 -13.19 1.47 -5.29
N PRO A 95 -12.62 0.58 -4.46
CA PRO A 95 -11.39 -0.14 -4.76
C PRO A 95 -11.54 -1.11 -5.93
N THR A 96 -10.58 -1.08 -6.84
CA THR A 96 -10.43 -2.00 -7.97
C THR A 96 -9.20 -2.88 -7.76
N PHE A 97 -9.35 -4.17 -8.06
CA PHE A 97 -8.28 -5.16 -8.01
C PHE A 97 -7.53 -5.25 -9.33
N HIS A 98 -6.21 -5.33 -9.23
CA HIS A 98 -5.32 -5.59 -10.35
C HIS A 98 -4.40 -6.74 -9.99
N GLU A 99 -4.57 -7.86 -10.68
CA GLU A 99 -3.62 -8.97 -10.61
C GLU A 99 -2.45 -8.68 -11.55
N LYS A 100 -1.25 -9.08 -11.15
CA LYS A 100 -0.09 -8.96 -12.02
C LYS A 100 -0.23 -9.99 -13.14
N THR A 101 -0.61 -9.55 -14.33
CA THR A 101 -0.51 -10.37 -15.54
C THR A 101 0.97 -10.72 -15.75
N LYS A 102 1.27 -12.01 -15.77
CA LYS A 102 2.63 -12.53 -16.01
C LYS A 102 3.20 -12.03 -17.34
#